data_AF-A0A7Y1TYQ5-F1
#
_entry.id   AF-A0A7Y1TYQ5-F1
#
_cell.length_a   1.000
_cell.length_b   1.000
_cell.length_c   1.000
_cell.angle_alpha   90.00
_cell.angle_beta   90.00
_cell.angle_gamma   90.00
#
_symmetry.space_group_name_H-M   'P 1'
#
loop_
_entity.id
_entity.type
_entity.pdbx_description
1 polymer ?
#
loop_
_entity_poly.entity_id
_entity_poly.type
_entity_poly.pdbx_seq_one_letter_code
_entity_poly.pdbx_strand_id
1 'polypeptide(L)'
;MTDANRERWFRPPRPHGQLDEERTVSFLELFYDLVFVVLIAQIAHTLADHVTWTGLRDFVIVFGLIWIAWVNGTLYHDLHGGDDGRSRSYVFLQMMLLVPLAVFAGHAADDVGDGRGFAIVYGLLMMLIAWQWFDVRRFDTPEWRRVAGRYVQGMVVIVAIVFASALTDNQDVRLWLWAIAVVITLIGNIVLALTGRTDDMTDAMQVTESLAERFGLFIIIVLGEVVVGVVDGLSEAEHTFRPIATGVLALWIGFAFWWTYFDLVGGRTPTGTRQRVVWLFGHLPLAISISAAGAGMVGLIEHAADGRTPASNAWLISGGTAGVALSIALLSQTIPEHQGRRLVPTFLGMAAVASLVAGAARPVPWLLALLLYAALSAVWTESFRRRWHHA
;
A
#
# COMPACT_ATOMS: atom_id res chain seq x y z
N MET A 1 -28.48 15.84 -28.01
CA MET A 1 -27.54 16.22 -26.93
C MET A 1 -26.66 17.31 -27.51
N THR A 2 -26.64 18.51 -26.94
CA THR A 2 -25.76 19.61 -27.41
C THR A 2 -24.29 19.21 -27.22
N ASP A 3 -23.36 19.75 -28.01
CA ASP A 3 -21.93 19.41 -27.89
C ASP A 3 -21.38 19.69 -26.48
N ALA A 4 -21.84 20.76 -25.83
CA ALA A 4 -21.53 21.05 -24.43
C ALA A 4 -22.02 19.97 -23.44
N ASN A 5 -23.18 19.37 -23.68
CA ASN A 5 -23.66 18.25 -22.85
C ASN A 5 -22.87 16.98 -23.14
N ARG A 6 -22.46 16.75 -24.38
CA ARG A 6 -21.62 15.61 -24.77
C ARG A 6 -20.26 15.70 -24.09
N GLU A 7 -19.62 16.87 -24.10
CA GLU A 7 -18.34 17.11 -23.43
C GLU A 7 -18.42 17.05 -21.89
N ARG A 8 -19.58 17.32 -21.29
CA ARG A 8 -19.77 17.19 -19.84
C ARG A 8 -19.89 15.73 -19.39
N TRP A 9 -20.40 14.87 -20.25
CA TRP A 9 -20.65 13.45 -19.94
C TRP A 9 -19.61 12.50 -20.50
N PHE A 10 -19.01 12.84 -21.64
CA PHE A 10 -18.11 11.98 -22.39
C PHE A 10 -16.92 12.79 -22.91
N ARG A 11 -15.81 12.71 -22.19
CA ARG A 11 -14.49 13.09 -22.70
C ARG A 11 -13.65 11.84 -22.93
N PRO A 12 -12.83 11.79 -23.99
CA PRO A 12 -11.84 10.73 -24.12
C PRO A 12 -10.84 10.83 -22.94
N PRO A 13 -10.23 9.71 -22.53
CA PRO A 13 -9.16 9.75 -21.54
C PRO A 13 -8.02 10.64 -22.03
N ARG A 14 -7.35 11.35 -21.11
CA ARG A 14 -6.16 12.14 -21.46
C ARG A 14 -5.07 11.22 -22.02
N PRO A 15 -4.43 11.55 -23.16
CA PRO A 15 -3.33 10.74 -23.70
C PRO A 15 -2.06 10.91 -22.83
N HIS A 16 -1.09 10.00 -22.99
CA HIS A 16 0.20 10.15 -22.30
C HIS A 16 0.90 11.44 -22.71
N GLY A 17 1.56 12.10 -21.76
CA GLY A 17 2.31 13.35 -21.99
C GLY A 17 1.49 14.63 -21.80
N GLN A 18 0.18 14.54 -21.62
CA GLN A 18 -0.69 15.67 -21.27
C GLN A 18 -1.03 15.65 -19.77
N LEU A 19 0.01 15.70 -18.94
CA LEU A 19 -0.14 15.78 -17.49
C LEU A 19 -0.70 17.16 -17.10
N ASP A 20 -1.56 17.16 -16.09
CA ASP A 20 -2.06 18.38 -15.47
C ASP A 20 -1.29 18.58 -14.17
N GLU A 21 -0.26 19.41 -14.20
CA GLU A 21 0.66 19.62 -13.08
C GLU A 21 -0.01 20.38 -11.91
N GLU A 22 -1.02 21.20 -12.19
CA GLU A 22 -1.76 21.98 -11.18
C GLU A 22 -2.95 21.21 -10.59
N ARG A 23 -3.15 19.97 -11.03
CA ARG A 23 -4.23 19.10 -10.56
C ARG A 23 -4.10 18.83 -9.06
N THR A 24 -5.21 18.95 -8.36
CA THR A 24 -5.35 18.54 -6.96
C THR A 24 -6.18 17.26 -6.84
N VAL A 25 -6.01 16.54 -5.72
CA VAL A 25 -6.78 15.33 -5.45
C VAL A 25 -8.24 15.68 -5.24
N SER A 26 -9.14 15.05 -6.00
CA SER A 26 -10.57 15.33 -5.91
C SER A 26 -11.23 14.62 -4.71
N PHE A 27 -12.33 15.18 -4.19
CA PHE A 27 -13.11 14.51 -3.14
C PHE A 27 -13.62 13.12 -3.54
N LEU A 28 -13.85 12.87 -4.83
CA LEU A 28 -14.27 11.56 -5.32
C LEU A 28 -13.14 10.53 -5.19
N GLU A 29 -11.88 10.93 -5.37
CA GLU A 29 -10.73 10.06 -5.14
C GLU A 29 -10.53 9.76 -3.66
N LEU A 30 -10.72 10.76 -2.78
CA LEU A 30 -10.72 10.54 -1.34
C LEU A 30 -11.82 9.57 -0.91
N PHE A 31 -13.00 9.69 -1.51
CA PHE A 31 -14.11 8.77 -1.26
C PHE A 31 -13.84 7.35 -1.79
N TYR A 32 -13.16 7.23 -2.94
CA TYR A 32 -12.69 5.96 -3.47
C TYR A 32 -11.68 5.29 -2.52
N ASP A 33 -10.71 6.05 -2.02
CA ASP A 33 -9.69 5.56 -1.09
C ASP A 33 -10.30 5.07 0.24
N LEU A 34 -11.44 5.63 0.69
CA LEU A 34 -12.16 5.17 1.88
C LEU A 34 -12.63 3.70 1.77
N VAL A 35 -12.93 3.19 0.57
CA VAL A 35 -13.30 1.77 0.42
C VAL A 35 -12.10 0.85 0.64
N PHE A 36 -10.88 1.33 0.33
CA PHE A 36 -9.66 0.59 0.62
C PHE A 36 -9.34 0.54 2.10
N VAL A 37 -9.77 1.54 2.90
CA VAL A 37 -9.70 1.47 4.37
C VAL A 37 -10.40 0.21 4.87
N VAL A 38 -11.61 -0.05 4.38
CA VAL A 38 -12.41 -1.22 4.79
C VAL A 38 -11.74 -2.52 4.33
N LEU A 39 -11.27 -2.59 3.08
CA LEU A 39 -10.55 -3.76 2.55
C LEU A 39 -9.32 -4.11 3.39
N ILE A 40 -8.51 -3.11 3.73
CA ILE A 40 -7.28 -3.27 4.50
C ILE A 40 -7.60 -3.70 5.94
N ALA A 41 -8.60 -3.09 6.56
CA ALA A 41 -9.04 -3.47 7.90
C ALA A 41 -9.48 -4.95 7.96
N GLN A 42 -10.27 -5.43 6.99
CA GLN A 42 -10.73 -6.83 6.98
C GLN A 42 -9.58 -7.83 6.97
N ILE A 43 -8.56 -7.60 6.12
CA ILE A 43 -7.41 -8.51 6.05
C ILE A 43 -6.45 -8.34 7.24
N ALA A 44 -6.35 -7.14 7.81
CA ALA A 44 -5.51 -6.88 8.97
C ALA A 44 -6.10 -7.50 10.25
N HIS A 45 -7.41 -7.40 10.46
CA HIS A 45 -8.12 -8.11 11.53
C HIS A 45 -7.91 -9.62 11.42
N THR A 46 -8.06 -10.19 10.22
CA THR A 46 -7.84 -11.64 10.03
C THR A 46 -6.39 -12.04 10.39
N LEU A 47 -5.41 -11.20 10.06
CA LEU A 47 -4.02 -11.42 10.45
C LEU A 47 -3.81 -11.33 11.97
N ALA A 48 -4.51 -10.41 12.65
CA ALA A 48 -4.46 -10.25 14.10
C ALA A 48 -5.00 -11.50 14.82
N ASP A 49 -6.08 -12.10 14.31
CA ASP A 49 -6.65 -13.35 14.84
C ASP A 49 -5.72 -14.56 14.63
N HIS A 50 -4.96 -14.57 13.53
CA HIS A 50 -4.16 -15.72 13.09
C HIS A 50 -2.69 -15.37 12.87
N VAL A 51 -2.00 -14.90 13.92
CA VAL A 51 -0.57 -14.53 13.86
C VAL A 51 0.33 -15.77 13.67
N THR A 52 0.42 -16.23 12.43
CA THR A 52 1.19 -17.39 12.00
C THR A 52 1.92 -17.07 10.69
N TRP A 53 2.88 -17.90 10.29
CA TRP A 53 3.53 -17.75 8.99
C TRP A 53 2.56 -17.93 7.81
N THR A 54 1.55 -18.80 7.98
CA THR A 54 0.48 -19.01 7.00
C THR A 54 -0.41 -17.77 6.90
N GLY A 55 -0.89 -17.25 8.03
CA GLY A 55 -1.68 -16.01 8.06
C GLY A 55 -0.93 -14.81 7.48
N LEU A 56 0.37 -14.68 7.78
CA LEU A 56 1.20 -13.62 7.19
C LEU A 56 1.38 -13.79 5.67
N ARG A 57 1.59 -15.03 5.19
CA ARG A 57 1.65 -15.34 3.74
C ARG A 57 0.36 -14.90 3.05
N ASP A 58 -0.77 -15.29 3.63
CA ASP A 58 -2.09 -15.07 3.06
C ASP A 58 -2.43 -13.57 3.03
N PHE A 59 -2.17 -12.89 4.14
CA PHE A 59 -2.25 -11.43 4.25
C PHE A 59 -1.41 -10.74 3.16
N VAL A 60 -0.13 -11.10 3.01
CA VAL A 60 0.78 -10.45 2.03
C VAL A 60 0.27 -10.62 0.59
N ILE A 61 -0.23 -11.81 0.24
CA ILE A 61 -0.73 -12.10 -1.12
C ILE A 61 -2.01 -11.29 -1.39
N VAL A 62 -2.98 -11.32 -0.47
CA VAL A 62 -4.25 -10.60 -0.63
C VAL A 62 -4.03 -9.08 -0.60
N PHE A 63 -3.17 -8.59 0.29
CA PHE A 63 -2.76 -7.17 0.32
C PHE A 63 -2.13 -6.77 -1.02
N GLY A 64 -1.26 -7.61 -1.59
CA GLY A 64 -0.64 -7.36 -2.89
C GLY A 64 -1.67 -7.18 -4.00
N LEU A 65 -2.71 -8.02 -4.04
CA LEU A 65 -3.81 -7.88 -5.00
C LEU A 65 -4.61 -6.58 -4.79
N ILE A 66 -4.96 -6.26 -3.55
CA ILE A 66 -5.67 -5.03 -3.19
C ILE A 66 -4.85 -3.80 -3.59
N TRP A 67 -3.55 -3.80 -3.30
CA TRP A 67 -2.64 -2.72 -3.67
C TRP A 67 -2.52 -2.58 -5.19
N ILE A 68 -2.47 -3.68 -5.95
CA ILE A 68 -2.45 -3.65 -7.42
C ILE A 68 -3.74 -3.00 -7.97
N ALA A 69 -4.90 -3.32 -7.39
CA ALA A 69 -6.16 -2.70 -7.79
C ALA A 69 -6.16 -1.20 -7.45
N TRP A 70 -5.70 -0.85 -6.25
CA TRP A 70 -5.59 0.55 -5.81
C TRP A 70 -4.66 1.35 -6.72
N VAL A 71 -3.41 0.90 -6.93
CA VAL A 71 -2.42 1.64 -7.72
C VAL A 71 -2.87 1.80 -9.18
N ASN A 72 -3.57 0.83 -9.73
CA ASN A 72 -4.15 0.93 -11.07
C ASN A 72 -5.23 2.01 -11.17
N GLY A 73 -6.16 2.03 -10.21
CA GLY A 73 -7.17 3.08 -10.13
C GLY A 73 -6.52 4.45 -9.96
N THR A 74 -5.55 4.55 -9.05
CA THR A 74 -4.80 5.78 -8.77
C THR A 74 -4.07 6.30 -9.99
N LEU A 75 -3.28 5.46 -10.67
CA LEU A 75 -2.56 5.84 -11.88
C LEU A 75 -3.50 6.21 -13.03
N TYR A 76 -4.62 5.50 -13.19
CA TYR A 76 -5.60 5.86 -14.21
C TYR A 76 -6.18 7.26 -13.95
N HIS A 77 -6.56 7.56 -12.70
CA HIS A 77 -7.11 8.88 -12.35
C HIS A 77 -6.10 10.01 -12.55
N ASP A 78 -4.87 9.79 -12.09
CA ASP A 78 -3.79 10.76 -12.18
C ASP A 78 -3.40 11.06 -13.64
N LEU A 79 -3.14 10.02 -14.43
CA LEU A 79 -2.63 10.15 -15.80
C LEU A 79 -3.74 10.42 -16.84
N HIS A 80 -4.91 9.83 -16.65
CA HIS A 80 -5.92 9.73 -17.72
C HIS A 80 -7.32 10.23 -17.32
N GLY A 81 -7.60 10.37 -16.03
CA GLY A 81 -8.90 10.77 -15.50
C GLY A 81 -9.27 12.21 -15.89
N GLY A 82 -10.57 12.47 -16.00
CA GLY A 82 -11.13 13.81 -16.18
C GLY A 82 -12.38 14.03 -15.32
N ASP A 83 -12.88 15.26 -15.30
CA ASP A 83 -14.04 15.66 -14.48
C ASP A 83 -15.41 15.35 -15.10
N ASP A 84 -15.45 14.48 -16.12
CA ASP A 84 -16.65 14.17 -16.87
C ASP A 84 -17.48 13.04 -16.23
N GLY A 85 -18.75 12.97 -16.61
CA GLY A 85 -19.68 11.97 -16.09
C GLY A 85 -19.22 10.53 -16.26
N ARG A 86 -18.55 10.20 -17.39
CA ARG A 86 -18.00 8.87 -17.66
C ARG A 86 -16.92 8.48 -16.66
N SER A 87 -15.93 9.34 -16.41
CA SER A 87 -14.87 9.08 -15.44
C SER A 87 -15.43 8.84 -14.04
N ARG A 88 -16.41 9.66 -13.61
CA ARG A 88 -17.10 9.49 -12.32
C ARG A 88 -17.89 8.18 -12.24
N SER A 89 -18.54 7.80 -13.34
CA SER A 89 -19.32 6.56 -13.41
C SER A 89 -18.43 5.32 -13.28
N TYR A 90 -17.21 5.36 -13.83
CA TYR A 90 -16.23 4.29 -13.61
C TYR A 90 -15.81 4.17 -12.16
N VAL A 91 -15.56 5.29 -11.47
CA VAL A 91 -15.24 5.25 -10.03
C VAL A 91 -16.37 4.58 -9.26
N PHE A 92 -17.62 5.01 -9.46
CA PHE A 92 -18.75 4.42 -8.76
C PHE A 92 -18.91 2.92 -9.05
N LEU A 93 -18.69 2.50 -10.30
CA LEU A 93 -18.74 1.08 -10.66
C LEU A 93 -17.60 0.28 -10.01
N GLN A 94 -16.38 0.83 -9.94
CA GLN A 94 -15.28 0.22 -9.21
C GLN A 94 -15.62 0.10 -7.72
N MET A 95 -16.16 1.15 -7.10
CA MET A 95 -16.59 1.13 -5.69
C MET A 95 -17.67 0.08 -5.42
N MET A 96 -18.63 -0.08 -6.34
CA MET A 96 -19.65 -1.14 -6.27
C MET A 96 -19.06 -2.56 -6.30
N LEU A 97 -17.90 -2.75 -6.94
CA LEU A 97 -17.16 -4.02 -6.94
C LEU A 97 -16.25 -4.15 -5.72
N LEU A 98 -15.65 -3.06 -5.23
CA LEU A 98 -14.78 -3.06 -4.06
C LEU A 98 -15.52 -3.40 -2.76
N VAL A 99 -16.79 -3.01 -2.63
CA VAL A 99 -17.61 -3.35 -1.43
C VAL A 99 -17.78 -4.86 -1.22
N PRO A 100 -18.32 -5.65 -2.18
CA PRO A 100 -18.37 -7.10 -2.02
C PRO A 100 -16.98 -7.72 -1.97
N LEU A 101 -15.97 -7.13 -2.61
CA LEU A 101 -14.58 -7.57 -2.46
C LEU A 101 -14.12 -7.50 -1.00
N ALA A 102 -14.44 -6.41 -0.28
CA ALA A 102 -14.17 -6.26 1.16
C ALA A 102 -14.86 -7.34 2.00
N VAL A 103 -16.11 -7.68 1.68
CA VAL A 103 -16.86 -8.74 2.38
C VAL A 103 -16.10 -10.07 2.31
N PHE A 104 -15.58 -10.42 1.14
CA PHE A 104 -14.85 -11.68 0.96
C PHE A 104 -13.38 -11.61 1.41
N ALA A 105 -12.80 -10.42 1.59
CA ALA A 105 -11.35 -10.24 1.75
C ALA A 105 -10.81 -10.93 3.01
N GLY A 106 -11.52 -10.84 4.14
CA GLY A 106 -11.07 -11.42 5.41
C GLY A 106 -10.77 -12.92 5.31
N HIS A 107 -11.72 -13.70 4.77
CA HIS A 107 -11.57 -15.16 4.67
C HIS A 107 -11.24 -15.66 3.26
N ALA A 108 -10.72 -14.79 2.38
CA ALA A 108 -10.42 -15.14 0.99
C ALA A 108 -9.42 -16.31 0.86
N ALA A 109 -8.50 -16.42 1.82
CA ALA A 109 -7.51 -17.47 1.91
C ALA A 109 -8.07 -18.77 2.52
N ASP A 110 -8.86 -18.66 3.58
CA ASP A 110 -9.19 -19.79 4.47
C ASP A 110 -10.60 -20.36 4.27
N ASP A 111 -11.47 -19.69 3.52
CA ASP A 111 -12.79 -20.21 3.12
C ASP A 111 -12.89 -20.42 1.60
N VAL A 112 -13.54 -21.50 1.18
CA VAL A 112 -13.67 -21.86 -0.25
C VAL A 112 -14.67 -20.94 -0.94
N GLY A 113 -15.78 -20.63 -0.28
CA GLY A 113 -16.83 -19.75 -0.81
C GLY A 113 -16.33 -18.31 -0.95
N ASP A 114 -15.76 -17.77 0.11
CA ASP A 114 -15.25 -16.40 0.13
C ASP A 114 -14.07 -16.23 -0.81
N GLY A 115 -13.14 -17.18 -0.88
CA GLY A 115 -12.04 -17.09 -1.84
C GLY A 115 -12.48 -17.18 -3.30
N ARG A 116 -13.53 -17.96 -3.61
CA ARG A 116 -14.16 -17.94 -4.95
C ARG A 116 -14.87 -16.61 -5.22
N GLY A 117 -15.63 -16.10 -4.24
CA GLY A 117 -16.29 -14.80 -4.32
C GLY A 117 -15.28 -13.67 -4.57
N PHE A 118 -14.19 -13.66 -3.81
CA PHE A 118 -13.07 -12.74 -3.96
C PHE A 118 -12.48 -12.82 -5.36
N ALA A 119 -12.15 -14.03 -5.87
CA ALA A 119 -11.59 -14.20 -7.21
C ALA A 119 -12.52 -13.66 -8.30
N ILE A 120 -13.82 -13.95 -8.23
CA ILE A 120 -14.80 -13.49 -9.22
C ILE A 120 -14.90 -11.97 -9.21
N VAL A 121 -15.10 -11.37 -8.03
CA VAL A 121 -15.26 -9.92 -7.90
C VAL A 121 -13.97 -9.18 -8.27
N TYR A 122 -12.82 -9.67 -7.83
CA TYR A 122 -11.51 -9.10 -8.20
C TYR A 122 -11.26 -9.21 -9.71
N GLY A 123 -11.59 -10.35 -10.32
CA GLY A 123 -11.50 -10.55 -11.77
C GLY A 123 -12.37 -9.56 -12.54
N LEU A 124 -13.60 -9.31 -12.08
CA LEU A 124 -14.50 -8.31 -12.66
C LEU A 124 -13.95 -6.88 -12.50
N LEU A 125 -13.41 -6.54 -11.32
CA LEU A 125 -12.77 -5.26 -11.08
C LEU A 125 -11.57 -5.06 -12.03
N MET A 126 -10.67 -6.04 -12.09
CA MET A 126 -9.50 -5.96 -12.97
C MET A 126 -9.87 -5.95 -14.45
N MET A 127 -10.96 -6.61 -14.84
CA MET A 127 -11.50 -6.53 -16.21
C MET A 127 -12.01 -5.12 -16.52
N LEU A 128 -12.69 -4.46 -15.57
CA LEU A 128 -13.13 -3.07 -15.72
C LEU A 128 -11.93 -2.11 -15.85
N ILE A 129 -10.90 -2.29 -15.01
CA ILE A 129 -9.67 -1.49 -15.09
C ILE A 129 -8.95 -1.77 -16.42
N ALA A 130 -8.87 -3.03 -16.87
CA ALA A 130 -8.28 -3.38 -18.15
C ALA A 130 -9.01 -2.73 -19.33
N TRP A 131 -10.34 -2.63 -19.24
CA TRP A 131 -11.16 -1.89 -20.22
C TRP A 131 -10.81 -0.41 -20.24
N GLN A 132 -10.62 0.23 -19.09
CA GLN A 132 -10.22 1.63 -19.00
C GLN A 132 -8.86 1.88 -19.68
N TRP A 133 -7.86 1.03 -19.42
CA TRP A 133 -6.55 1.12 -20.07
C TRP A 133 -6.59 0.77 -21.56
N PHE A 134 -7.49 -0.11 -21.96
CA PHE A 134 -7.73 -0.38 -23.38
C PHE A 134 -8.33 0.84 -24.10
N ASP A 135 -9.19 1.59 -23.42
CA ASP A 135 -9.70 2.84 -23.99
C ASP A 135 -8.61 3.91 -24.08
N VAL A 136 -7.74 4.04 -23.07
CA VAL A 136 -6.53 4.89 -23.14
C VAL A 136 -5.74 4.55 -24.40
N ARG A 137 -5.41 3.26 -24.62
CA ARG A 137 -4.70 2.81 -25.83
C ARG A 137 -5.37 3.25 -27.13
N ARG A 138 -6.70 3.28 -27.20
CA ARG A 138 -7.43 3.68 -28.43
C ARG A 138 -7.26 5.16 -28.74
N PHE A 139 -7.27 6.00 -27.71
CA PHE A 139 -7.20 7.46 -27.83
C PHE A 139 -5.79 8.01 -27.68
N ASP A 140 -4.81 7.16 -27.40
CA ASP A 140 -3.42 7.56 -27.21
C ASP A 140 -2.71 7.99 -28.51
N THR A 141 -1.60 8.68 -28.32
CA THR A 141 -0.65 9.02 -29.38
C THR A 141 -0.01 7.76 -29.98
N PRO A 142 0.31 7.72 -31.29
CA PRO A 142 0.83 6.52 -31.95
C PRO A 142 2.05 5.87 -31.27
N GLU A 143 2.91 6.69 -30.66
CA GLU A 143 4.11 6.27 -29.93
C GLU A 143 3.77 5.43 -28.69
N TRP A 144 2.72 5.82 -27.95
CA TRP A 144 2.33 5.17 -26.69
C TRP A 144 1.39 3.97 -26.86
N ARG A 145 0.69 3.84 -28.00
CA ARG A 145 -0.25 2.73 -28.27
C ARG A 145 0.38 1.34 -28.11
N ARG A 146 1.68 1.20 -28.40
CA ARG A 146 2.39 -0.09 -28.26
C ARG A 146 2.65 -0.41 -26.79
N VAL A 147 3.05 0.57 -25.99
CA VAL A 147 3.29 0.41 -24.54
C VAL A 147 1.97 0.13 -23.82
N ALA A 148 0.94 0.96 -24.07
CA ALA A 148 -0.40 0.74 -23.53
C ALA A 148 -0.99 -0.62 -23.96
N GLY A 149 -0.71 -1.06 -25.20
CA GLY A 149 -1.09 -2.40 -25.68
C GLY A 149 -0.45 -3.54 -24.90
N ARG A 150 0.86 -3.48 -24.63
CA ARG A 150 1.55 -4.47 -23.80
C ARG A 150 1.03 -4.46 -22.35
N TYR A 151 0.74 -3.28 -21.82
CA TYR A 151 0.15 -3.13 -20.49
C TYR A 151 -1.21 -3.84 -20.39
N VAL A 152 -2.12 -3.55 -21.33
CA VAL A 152 -3.45 -4.20 -21.42
C VAL A 152 -3.33 -5.70 -21.59
N GLN A 153 -2.39 -6.19 -22.41
CA GLN A 153 -2.13 -7.64 -22.55
C GLN A 153 -1.74 -8.27 -21.21
N GLY A 154 -0.84 -7.62 -20.45
CA GLY A 154 -0.49 -8.05 -19.10
C GLY A 154 -1.71 -8.13 -18.20
N MET A 155 -2.56 -7.10 -18.19
CA MET A 155 -3.79 -7.09 -17.40
C MET A 155 -4.75 -8.23 -17.78
N VAL A 156 -4.91 -8.52 -19.07
CA VAL A 156 -5.76 -9.64 -19.54
C VAL A 156 -5.23 -10.98 -19.03
N VAL A 157 -3.92 -11.18 -18.99
CA VAL A 157 -3.31 -12.39 -18.40
C VAL A 157 -3.65 -12.49 -16.90
N ILE A 158 -3.55 -11.38 -16.16
CA ILE A 158 -3.90 -11.35 -14.73
C ILE A 158 -5.38 -11.66 -14.51
N VAL A 159 -6.27 -11.05 -15.30
CA VAL A 159 -7.72 -11.31 -15.26
C VAL A 159 -8.00 -12.80 -15.51
N ALA A 160 -7.33 -13.41 -16.49
CA ALA A 160 -7.48 -14.83 -16.79
C ALA A 160 -7.00 -15.72 -15.64
N ILE A 161 -5.85 -15.42 -15.03
CA ILE A 161 -5.31 -16.16 -13.87
C ILE A 161 -6.29 -16.09 -12.70
N VAL A 162 -6.79 -14.90 -12.37
CA VAL A 162 -7.73 -14.74 -11.25
C VAL A 162 -9.04 -15.46 -11.52
N PHE A 163 -9.64 -15.33 -12.70
CA PHE A 163 -10.88 -16.08 -13.00
C PHE A 163 -10.66 -17.59 -13.00
N ALA A 164 -9.52 -18.07 -13.51
CA ALA A 164 -9.17 -19.49 -13.42
C ALA A 164 -9.03 -19.95 -11.97
N SER A 165 -8.53 -19.09 -11.08
CA SER A 165 -8.43 -19.38 -9.64
C SER A 165 -9.79 -19.56 -8.95
N ALA A 166 -10.88 -19.03 -9.52
CA ALA A 166 -12.24 -19.25 -9.00
C ALA A 166 -12.77 -20.66 -9.31
N LEU A 167 -12.15 -21.39 -10.25
CA LEU A 167 -12.56 -22.73 -10.67
C LEU A 167 -12.00 -23.83 -9.76
N THR A 168 -11.05 -23.51 -8.88
CA THR A 168 -10.44 -24.47 -7.96
C THR A 168 -11.08 -24.40 -6.57
N ASP A 169 -11.35 -25.56 -6.00
CA ASP A 169 -11.82 -25.75 -4.63
C ASP A 169 -10.63 -25.80 -3.66
N ASN A 170 -9.44 -26.06 -4.18
CA ASN A 170 -8.19 -26.05 -3.41
C ASN A 170 -7.72 -24.61 -3.19
N GLN A 171 -7.71 -24.21 -1.91
CA GLN A 171 -7.37 -22.87 -1.44
C GLN A 171 -5.89 -22.54 -1.65
N ASP A 172 -4.98 -23.47 -1.38
CA ASP A 172 -3.55 -23.27 -1.62
C ASP A 172 -3.26 -23.03 -3.10
N VAL A 173 -3.89 -23.79 -4.00
CA VAL A 173 -3.75 -23.59 -5.46
C VAL A 173 -4.24 -22.18 -5.84
N ARG A 174 -5.37 -21.74 -5.29
CA ARG A 174 -5.91 -20.40 -5.53
C ARG A 174 -4.95 -19.31 -5.04
N LEU A 175 -4.43 -19.43 -3.82
CA LEU A 175 -3.45 -18.48 -3.26
C LEU A 175 -2.16 -18.42 -4.07
N TRP A 176 -1.64 -19.57 -4.53
CA TRP A 176 -0.46 -19.58 -5.39
C TRP A 176 -0.71 -18.92 -6.75
N LEU A 177 -1.88 -19.10 -7.35
CA LEU A 177 -2.27 -18.39 -8.57
C LEU A 177 -2.32 -16.87 -8.34
N TRP A 178 -2.83 -16.43 -7.20
CA TRP A 178 -2.83 -15.02 -6.81
C TRP A 178 -1.42 -14.48 -6.57
N ALA A 179 -0.55 -15.23 -5.89
CA ALA A 179 0.85 -14.85 -5.72
C ALA A 179 1.57 -14.70 -7.07
N ILE A 180 1.34 -15.65 -8.00
CA ILE A 180 1.86 -15.57 -9.37
C ILE A 180 1.31 -14.31 -10.08
N ALA A 181 0.03 -14.01 -9.95
CA ALA A 181 -0.58 -12.81 -10.52
C ALA A 181 0.07 -11.52 -9.98
N VAL A 182 0.32 -11.44 -8.67
CA VAL A 182 1.03 -10.30 -8.04
C VAL A 182 2.44 -10.18 -8.63
N VAL A 183 3.22 -11.27 -8.64
CA VAL A 183 4.61 -11.27 -9.12
C VAL A 183 4.70 -10.90 -10.60
N ILE A 184 3.85 -11.49 -11.46
CA ILE A 184 3.78 -11.17 -12.89
C ILE A 184 3.44 -9.70 -13.09
N THR A 185 2.50 -9.15 -12.30
CA THR A 185 2.13 -7.73 -12.39
C THR A 185 3.30 -6.83 -12.03
N LEU A 186 3.98 -7.10 -10.91
CA LEU A 186 5.11 -6.29 -10.45
C LEU A 186 6.28 -6.35 -11.45
N ILE A 187 6.71 -7.56 -11.82
CA ILE A 187 7.82 -7.75 -12.77
C ILE A 187 7.46 -7.18 -14.14
N GLY A 188 6.25 -7.47 -14.64
CA GLY A 188 5.77 -6.97 -15.93
C GLY A 188 5.77 -5.45 -16.00
N ASN A 189 5.33 -4.77 -14.93
CA ASN A 189 5.39 -3.32 -14.84
C ASN A 189 6.82 -2.78 -14.76
N ILE A 190 7.70 -3.39 -13.96
CA ILE A 190 9.11 -2.99 -13.85
C ILE A 190 9.80 -3.14 -15.22
N VAL A 191 9.61 -4.28 -15.89
CA VAL A 191 10.17 -4.53 -17.23
C VAL A 191 9.62 -3.53 -18.22
N LEU A 192 8.30 -3.29 -18.24
CA LEU A 192 7.69 -2.29 -19.13
C LEU A 192 8.25 -0.90 -18.87
N ALA A 193 8.42 -0.51 -17.60
CA ALA A 193 8.94 0.79 -17.21
C ALA A 193 10.41 1.00 -17.60
N LEU A 194 11.24 -0.05 -17.56
CA LEU A 194 12.67 0.00 -17.85
C LEU A 194 13.01 -0.22 -19.33
N THR A 195 12.22 -1.00 -20.07
CA THR A 195 12.50 -1.40 -21.46
C THR A 195 11.62 -0.71 -22.49
N GLY A 196 10.49 -0.13 -22.06
CA GLY A 196 9.46 0.39 -22.93
C GLY A 196 9.63 1.84 -23.38
N ARG A 197 10.75 2.54 -23.10
CA ARG A 197 10.87 3.99 -23.26
C ARG A 197 12.08 4.44 -24.08
N THR A 198 11.86 5.42 -24.97
CA THR A 198 12.87 6.37 -25.47
C THR A 198 12.97 7.56 -24.51
N ASP A 199 14.02 8.40 -24.60
CA ASP A 199 14.23 9.52 -23.67
C ASP A 199 13.01 10.48 -23.60
N ASP A 200 12.34 10.79 -24.72
CA ASP A 200 11.11 11.61 -24.76
C ASP A 200 9.92 10.99 -23.99
N MET A 201 9.89 9.66 -23.85
CA MET A 201 8.81 8.96 -23.14
C MET A 201 8.97 8.99 -21.61
N THR A 202 10.09 9.49 -21.11
CA THR A 202 10.36 9.55 -19.67
C THR A 202 9.60 10.68 -18.98
N ASP A 203 9.28 11.77 -19.67
CA ASP A 203 8.54 12.90 -19.10
C ASP A 203 7.02 12.70 -19.10
N ALA A 204 6.49 11.84 -19.96
CA ALA A 204 5.04 11.58 -20.04
C ALA A 204 4.48 10.71 -18.89
N MET A 205 5.34 10.16 -18.03
CA MET A 205 4.97 9.31 -16.88
C MET A 205 5.75 9.75 -15.63
N GLN A 206 5.86 11.06 -15.43
CA GLN A 206 6.38 11.62 -14.19
C GLN A 206 5.43 11.34 -13.03
N VAL A 207 6.00 11.20 -11.83
CA VAL A 207 5.21 11.17 -10.61
C VAL A 207 4.79 12.60 -10.31
N THR A 208 3.50 12.89 -10.49
CA THR A 208 2.93 14.22 -10.20
C THR A 208 2.88 14.46 -8.69
N GLU A 209 2.75 15.72 -8.28
CA GLU A 209 2.50 16.06 -6.88
C GLU A 209 1.20 15.42 -6.37
N SER A 210 0.15 15.41 -7.19
CA SER A 210 -1.12 14.78 -6.84
C SER A 210 -1.02 13.25 -6.69
N LEU A 211 -0.16 12.59 -7.46
CA LEU A 211 0.14 11.17 -7.27
C LEU A 211 0.88 10.95 -5.95
N ALA A 212 1.89 11.78 -5.65
CA ALA A 212 2.61 11.73 -4.38
C ALA A 212 1.68 11.98 -3.18
N GLU A 213 0.71 12.89 -3.31
CA GLU A 213 -0.33 13.15 -2.32
C GLU A 213 -1.18 11.90 -2.08
N ARG A 214 -1.65 11.22 -3.14
CA ARG A 214 -2.44 9.98 -3.00
C ARG A 214 -1.69 8.83 -2.37
N PHE A 215 -0.40 8.67 -2.67
CA PHE A 215 0.45 7.71 -1.95
C PHE A 215 0.59 8.09 -0.47
N GLY A 216 0.74 9.37 -0.15
CA GLY A 216 0.68 9.87 1.23
C GLY A 216 -0.63 9.50 1.94
N LEU A 217 -1.77 9.74 1.29
CA LEU A 217 -3.10 9.41 1.82
C LEU A 217 -3.28 7.90 2.01
N PHE A 218 -2.80 7.07 1.08
CA PHE A 218 -2.82 5.63 1.25
C PHE A 218 -1.98 5.18 2.47
N ILE A 219 -0.83 5.80 2.71
CA ILE A 219 -0.05 5.55 3.93
C ILE A 219 -0.79 6.02 5.19
N ILE A 220 -1.57 7.11 5.15
CA ILE A 220 -2.45 7.51 6.26
C ILE A 220 -3.51 6.44 6.53
N ILE A 221 -4.13 5.89 5.49
CA ILE A 221 -5.12 4.81 5.61
C ILE A 221 -4.52 3.61 6.33
N VAL A 222 -3.33 3.18 5.89
CA VAL A 222 -2.63 2.04 6.48
C VAL A 222 -2.15 2.35 7.91
N LEU A 223 -1.76 3.60 8.21
CA LEU A 223 -1.47 4.03 9.58
C LEU A 223 -2.71 4.02 10.46
N GLY A 224 -3.91 4.22 9.88
CA GLY A 224 -5.18 4.04 10.56
C GLY A 224 -5.31 2.66 11.20
N GLU A 225 -4.78 1.62 10.54
CA GLU A 225 -4.77 0.25 11.07
C GLU A 225 -3.96 0.11 12.36
N VAL A 226 -2.91 0.90 12.53
CA VAL A 226 -2.16 0.95 13.80
C VAL A 226 -3.02 1.53 14.91
N VAL A 227 -3.82 2.55 14.61
CA VAL A 227 -4.74 3.16 15.59
C VAL A 227 -5.87 2.19 15.94
N VAL A 228 -6.47 1.55 14.93
CA VAL A 228 -7.53 0.53 15.10
C VAL A 228 -7.02 -0.62 15.97
N GLY A 229 -5.87 -1.22 15.64
CA GLY A 229 -5.32 -2.31 16.45
C GLY A 229 -4.99 -1.92 17.90
N VAL A 230 -4.62 -0.65 18.16
CA VAL A 230 -4.47 -0.15 19.53
C VAL A 230 -5.82 -0.03 20.25
N VAL A 231 -6.84 0.49 19.58
CA VAL A 231 -8.19 0.64 20.13
C VAL A 231 -8.81 -0.73 20.43
N ASP A 232 -8.71 -1.68 19.50
CA ASP A 232 -9.28 -3.02 19.66
C ASP A 232 -8.59 -3.75 20.81
N GLY A 233 -7.25 -3.76 20.83
CA GLY A 233 -6.50 -4.35 21.94
C GLY A 233 -6.83 -3.73 23.30
N LEU A 234 -7.09 -2.42 23.38
CA LEU A 234 -7.51 -1.75 24.61
C LEU A 234 -8.98 -2.03 24.97
N SER A 235 -9.82 -2.30 23.99
CA SER A 235 -11.25 -2.58 24.19
C SER A 235 -11.49 -3.97 24.79
N GLU A 236 -10.62 -4.93 24.47
CA GLU A 236 -10.70 -6.30 24.96
C GLU A 236 -9.88 -6.53 26.24
N ALA A 237 -8.85 -5.73 26.47
CA ALA A 237 -8.00 -5.86 27.66
C ALA A 237 -8.66 -5.33 28.93
N GLU A 238 -8.24 -5.86 30.09
CA GLU A 238 -8.60 -5.29 31.38
C GLU A 238 -8.15 -3.82 31.47
N HIS A 239 -9.02 -2.95 31.98
CA HIS A 239 -8.74 -1.52 32.15
C HIS A 239 -7.79 -1.23 33.34
N THR A 240 -6.62 -1.87 33.35
CA THR A 240 -5.55 -1.69 34.33
C THR A 240 -4.39 -0.90 33.73
N PHE A 241 -3.43 -0.51 34.57
CA PHE A 241 -2.32 0.34 34.14
C PHE A 241 -1.46 -0.27 33.01
N ARG A 242 -1.24 -1.60 33.00
CA ARG A 242 -0.32 -2.24 32.06
C ARG A 242 -0.84 -2.25 30.61
N PRO A 243 -2.08 -2.69 30.30
CA PRO A 243 -2.63 -2.59 28.95
C PRO A 243 -2.70 -1.14 28.47
N ILE A 244 -3.15 -0.20 29.33
CA ILE A 244 -3.22 1.23 28.99
C ILE A 244 -1.83 1.78 28.64
N ALA A 245 -0.81 1.53 29.47
CA ALA A 245 0.55 1.98 29.21
C ALA A 245 1.13 1.36 27.93
N THR A 246 0.85 0.07 27.69
CA THR A 246 1.28 -0.64 26.48
C THR A 246 0.61 -0.06 25.24
N GLY A 247 -0.70 0.20 25.29
CA GLY A 247 -1.46 0.82 24.19
C GLY A 247 -0.99 2.25 23.87
N VAL A 248 -0.69 3.05 24.90
CA VAL A 248 -0.08 4.38 24.70
C VAL A 248 1.28 4.25 24.01
N LEU A 249 2.15 3.34 24.46
CA LEU A 249 3.45 3.12 23.82
C LEU A 249 3.32 2.57 22.39
N ALA A 250 2.35 1.70 22.13
CA ALA A 250 2.03 1.18 20.81
C ALA A 250 1.59 2.31 19.86
N LEU A 251 0.76 3.25 20.33
CA LEU A 251 0.37 4.42 19.54
C LEU A 251 1.58 5.31 19.19
N TRP A 252 2.55 5.43 20.09
CA TRP A 252 3.80 6.15 19.80
C TRP A 252 4.63 5.49 18.69
N ILE A 253 4.53 4.18 18.49
CA ILE A 253 5.12 3.50 17.31
C ILE A 253 4.41 3.98 16.03
N GLY A 254 3.07 4.09 16.06
CA GLY A 254 2.30 4.65 14.94
C GLY A 254 2.70 6.08 14.60
N PHE A 255 2.85 6.94 15.60
CA PHE A 255 3.40 8.29 15.41
C PHE A 255 4.81 8.25 14.84
N ALA A 256 5.61 7.26 15.24
CA ALA A 256 6.95 7.12 14.73
C ALA A 256 7.00 6.75 13.24
N PHE A 257 6.12 5.85 12.81
CA PHE A 257 5.94 5.53 11.39
C PHE A 257 5.53 6.76 10.59
N TRP A 258 4.50 7.48 11.06
CA TRP A 258 4.00 8.70 10.43
C TRP A 258 5.12 9.72 10.27
N TRP A 259 5.79 10.06 11.38
CA TRP A 259 6.83 11.09 11.40
C TRP A 259 7.96 10.74 10.44
N THR A 260 8.46 9.51 10.49
CA THR A 260 9.59 9.07 9.67
C THR A 260 9.24 9.08 8.18
N TYR A 261 8.03 8.65 7.82
CA TYR A 261 7.60 8.61 6.42
C TYR A 261 7.39 10.02 5.85
N PHE A 262 6.63 10.89 6.52
CA PHE A 262 6.33 12.24 6.01
C PHE A 262 7.55 13.17 6.05
N ASP A 263 8.48 13.01 7.00
CA ASP A 263 9.72 13.79 6.99
C ASP A 263 10.69 13.40 5.87
N LEU A 264 10.66 12.15 5.39
CA LEU A 264 11.67 11.63 4.45
C LEU A 264 11.15 11.40 3.03
N VAL A 265 9.89 11.03 2.87
CA VAL A 265 9.32 10.54 1.61
C VAL A 265 8.02 11.25 1.25
N GLY A 266 7.09 11.37 2.21
CA GLY A 266 5.74 11.89 1.95
C GLY A 266 5.74 13.27 1.29
N GLY A 267 4.88 13.46 0.29
CA GLY A 267 4.73 14.73 -0.45
C GLY A 267 5.90 15.09 -1.36
N ARG A 268 6.85 14.17 -1.62
CA ARG A 268 8.02 14.42 -2.46
C ARG A 268 8.02 13.51 -3.68
N THR A 269 8.47 14.04 -4.81
CA THR A 269 8.49 13.34 -6.09
C THR A 269 9.91 12.81 -6.40
N PRO A 270 10.04 11.55 -6.84
CA PRO A 270 11.33 10.98 -7.23
C PRO A 270 11.80 11.50 -8.60
N THR A 271 13.10 11.74 -8.76
CA THR A 271 13.71 12.08 -10.06
C THR A 271 14.49 10.92 -10.65
N GLY A 272 14.37 10.73 -11.96
CA GLY A 272 14.98 9.62 -12.68
C GLY A 272 14.08 8.37 -12.75
N THR A 273 14.21 7.66 -13.87
CA THR A 273 13.34 6.52 -14.21
C THR A 273 13.42 5.39 -13.19
N ARG A 274 14.63 5.01 -12.77
CA ARG A 274 14.82 3.92 -11.79
C ARG A 274 14.23 4.28 -10.43
N GLN A 275 14.43 5.52 -9.99
CA GLN A 275 13.94 6.05 -8.73
C GLN A 275 12.41 6.08 -8.72
N ARG A 276 11.75 6.46 -9.82
CA ARG A 276 10.28 6.40 -9.95
C ARG A 276 9.73 4.99 -9.80
N VAL A 277 10.39 4.00 -10.41
CA VAL A 277 9.99 2.58 -10.29
C VAL A 277 10.17 2.09 -8.84
N VAL A 278 11.32 2.38 -8.23
CA VAL A 278 11.59 2.03 -6.82
C VAL A 278 10.61 2.74 -5.89
N TRP A 279 10.30 4.02 -6.14
CA TRP A 279 9.33 4.78 -5.37
C TRP A 279 7.96 4.13 -5.48
N LEU A 280 7.44 3.90 -6.69
CA LEU A 280 6.11 3.34 -6.91
C LEU A 280 5.96 1.97 -6.22
N PHE A 281 6.85 1.02 -6.50
CA PHE A 281 6.73 -0.34 -5.97
C PHE A 281 7.30 -0.52 -4.56
N GLY A 282 8.15 0.40 -4.08
CA GLY A 282 8.67 0.40 -2.72
C GLY A 282 7.63 0.79 -1.67
N HIS A 283 6.53 1.44 -2.06
CA HIS A 283 5.41 1.71 -1.15
C HIS A 283 4.59 0.46 -0.81
N LEU A 284 4.61 -0.59 -1.64
CA LEU A 284 3.94 -1.85 -1.34
C LEU A 284 4.50 -2.53 -0.07
N PRO A 285 5.80 -2.85 0.03
CA PRO A 285 6.34 -3.45 1.25
C PRO A 285 6.24 -2.51 2.45
N LEU A 286 6.29 -1.18 2.26
CA LEU A 286 6.02 -0.21 3.34
C LEU A 286 4.60 -0.40 3.89
N ALA A 287 3.59 -0.38 3.02
CA ALA A 287 2.19 -0.49 3.42
C ALA A 287 1.89 -1.84 4.08
N ILE A 288 2.37 -2.95 3.52
CA ILE A 288 2.28 -4.28 4.13
C ILE A 288 2.88 -4.26 5.55
N SER A 289 4.05 -3.64 5.71
CA SER A 289 4.76 -3.62 6.99
C SER A 289 4.05 -2.79 8.06
N ILE A 290 3.48 -1.64 7.70
CA ILE A 290 2.69 -0.80 8.62
C ILE A 290 1.43 -1.55 9.05
N SER A 291 0.68 -2.11 8.09
CA SER A 291 -0.56 -2.84 8.39
C SER A 291 -0.32 -4.09 9.23
N ALA A 292 0.72 -4.87 8.92
CA ALA A 292 1.12 -6.03 9.73
C ALA A 292 1.55 -5.63 11.16
N ALA A 293 2.26 -4.51 11.32
CA ALA A 293 2.56 -3.96 12.64
C ALA A 293 1.29 -3.50 13.38
N GLY A 294 0.30 -2.96 12.66
CA GLY A 294 -1.01 -2.59 13.18
C GLY A 294 -1.78 -3.78 13.73
N ALA A 295 -1.89 -4.86 12.94
CA ALA A 295 -2.47 -6.13 13.38
C ALA A 295 -1.77 -6.69 14.64
N GLY A 296 -0.45 -6.55 14.73
CA GLY A 296 0.33 -6.95 15.90
C GLY A 296 0.12 -6.09 17.16
N MET A 297 -0.56 -4.93 17.05
CA MET A 297 -0.86 -4.09 18.22
C MET A 297 -1.88 -4.76 19.14
N VAL A 298 -2.88 -5.45 18.57
CA VAL A 298 -3.93 -6.15 19.32
C VAL A 298 -3.30 -7.15 20.27
N GLY A 299 -2.57 -8.12 19.72
CA GLY A 299 -1.87 -9.14 20.51
C GLY A 299 -0.80 -8.58 21.45
N LEU A 300 -0.25 -7.39 21.19
CA LEU A 300 0.72 -6.75 22.09
C LEU A 300 0.04 -6.26 23.37
N ILE A 301 -1.16 -5.71 23.24
CA ILE A 301 -1.93 -5.11 24.33
C ILE A 301 -2.67 -6.19 25.12
N GLU A 302 -3.25 -7.19 24.45
CA GLU A 302 -3.88 -8.36 25.09
C GLU A 302 -2.92 -9.03 26.10
N HIS A 303 -1.67 -9.23 25.68
CA HIS A 303 -0.67 -9.90 26.49
C HIS A 303 0.08 -8.94 27.43
N ALA A 304 -0.34 -7.69 27.60
CA ALA A 304 0.41 -6.65 28.34
C ALA A 304 0.74 -7.01 29.79
N ALA A 305 -0.01 -7.91 30.41
CA ALA A 305 0.24 -8.40 31.76
C ALA A 305 1.32 -9.49 31.83
N ASP A 306 1.67 -10.11 30.71
CA ASP A 306 2.55 -11.27 30.64
C ASP A 306 4.00 -10.93 30.93
N GLY A 307 4.72 -11.93 31.47
CA GLY A 307 6.16 -11.83 31.73
C GLY A 307 7.02 -11.73 30.47
N ARG A 308 6.48 -12.08 29.30
CA ARG A 308 7.15 -12.01 27.98
C ARG A 308 6.12 -11.91 26.87
N THR A 309 6.42 -11.17 25.81
CA THR A 309 5.59 -11.16 24.60
C THR A 309 5.59 -12.54 23.93
N PRO A 310 4.42 -13.07 23.53
CA PRO A 310 4.33 -14.28 22.71
C PRO A 310 5.21 -14.21 21.46
N ALA A 311 5.80 -15.34 21.06
CA ALA A 311 6.79 -15.34 19.98
C ALA A 311 6.20 -14.87 18.64
N SER A 312 5.00 -15.33 18.29
CA SER A 312 4.27 -14.93 17.09
C SER A 312 4.09 -13.42 17.03
N ASN A 313 3.53 -12.83 18.10
CA ASN A 313 3.26 -11.40 18.16
C ASN A 313 4.55 -10.56 18.20
N ALA A 314 5.55 -10.99 18.96
CA ALA A 314 6.84 -10.31 19.03
C ALA A 314 7.52 -10.23 17.64
N TRP A 315 7.46 -11.31 16.86
CA TRP A 315 7.98 -11.32 15.49
C TRP A 315 7.14 -10.49 14.53
N LEU A 316 5.81 -10.53 14.64
CA LEU A 316 4.92 -9.77 13.76
C LEU A 316 5.17 -8.26 13.90
N ILE A 317 5.09 -7.72 15.11
CA ILE A 317 5.27 -6.28 15.33
C ILE A 317 6.70 -5.83 15.05
N SER A 318 7.71 -6.60 15.49
CA SER A 318 9.12 -6.24 15.28
C SER A 318 9.54 -6.36 13.82
N GLY A 319 9.04 -7.40 13.12
CA GLY A 319 9.23 -7.60 11.69
C GLY A 319 8.55 -6.52 10.87
N GLY A 320 7.31 -6.15 11.23
CA GLY A 320 6.61 -5.01 10.65
C GLY A 320 7.37 -3.71 10.84
N THR A 321 7.79 -3.38 12.07
CA THR A 321 8.62 -2.19 12.35
C THR A 321 9.92 -2.20 11.53
N ALA A 322 10.62 -3.34 11.44
CA ALA A 322 11.82 -3.46 10.64
C ALA A 322 11.54 -3.27 9.14
N GLY A 323 10.45 -3.83 8.64
CA GLY A 323 9.99 -3.67 7.26
C GLY A 323 9.66 -2.22 6.92
N VAL A 324 9.04 -1.48 7.84
CA VAL A 324 8.81 -0.03 7.71
C VAL A 324 10.14 0.71 7.60
N ALA A 325 11.08 0.46 8.52
CA ALA A 325 12.37 1.14 8.53
C ALA A 325 13.17 0.86 7.24
N LEU A 326 13.24 -0.39 6.78
CA LEU A 326 13.92 -0.77 5.54
C LEU A 326 13.23 -0.19 4.29
N SER A 327 11.90 -0.17 4.25
CA SER A 327 11.16 0.39 3.13
C SER A 327 11.36 1.91 3.03
N ILE A 328 11.35 2.63 4.16
CA ILE A 328 11.67 4.05 4.17
C ILE A 328 13.15 4.30 3.84
N ALA A 329 14.07 3.42 4.26
CA ALA A 329 15.48 3.52 3.89
C ALA A 329 15.67 3.40 2.37
N LEU A 330 14.91 2.52 1.71
CA LEU A 330 14.89 2.36 0.26
C LEU A 330 14.26 3.60 -0.41
N LEU A 331 13.06 4.00 0.02
CA LEU A 331 12.32 5.13 -0.57
C LEU A 331 13.03 6.47 -0.39
N SER A 332 13.71 6.70 0.74
CA SER A 332 14.46 7.95 0.95
C SER A 332 15.59 8.16 -0.07
N GLN A 333 16.09 7.08 -0.69
CA GLN A 333 17.12 7.15 -1.73
C GLN A 333 16.55 7.57 -3.10
N THR A 334 15.24 7.56 -3.28
CA THR A 334 14.60 8.01 -4.53
C THR A 334 14.36 9.51 -4.55
N ILE A 335 14.53 10.20 -3.40
CA ILE A 335 14.16 11.61 -3.19
C ILE A 335 15.40 12.51 -3.31
N PRO A 336 15.43 13.49 -4.25
CA PRO A 336 16.61 14.31 -4.52
C PRO A 336 17.08 15.16 -3.35
N GLU A 337 16.14 15.75 -2.61
CA GLU A 337 16.41 16.65 -1.48
C GLU A 337 17.17 15.94 -0.35
N HIS A 338 17.12 14.60 -0.34
CA HIS A 338 17.70 13.76 0.68
C HIS A 338 19.05 13.15 0.28
N GLN A 339 19.56 13.43 -0.92
CA GLN A 339 20.89 12.94 -1.36
C GLN A 339 22.05 13.45 -0.49
N GLY A 340 21.85 14.54 0.29
CA GLY A 340 22.79 15.03 1.31
C GLY A 340 22.72 14.31 2.67
N ARG A 341 21.67 13.52 2.94
CA ARG A 341 21.44 12.84 4.23
C ARG A 341 21.93 11.39 4.21
N ARG A 342 23.19 11.17 3.77
CA ARG A 342 23.78 9.83 3.54
C ARG A 342 23.67 8.84 4.70
N LEU A 343 23.57 9.32 5.93
CA LEU A 343 23.47 8.45 7.11
C LEU A 343 22.04 7.96 7.39
N VAL A 344 21.00 8.61 6.85
CA VAL A 344 19.60 8.25 7.16
C VAL A 344 19.28 6.79 6.83
N PRO A 345 19.60 6.26 5.63
CA PRO A 345 19.40 4.84 5.35
C PRO A 345 20.17 3.91 6.30
N THR A 346 21.35 4.34 6.77
CA THR A 346 22.15 3.57 7.74
C THR A 346 21.46 3.53 9.10
N PHE A 347 20.98 4.68 9.61
CA PHE A 347 20.22 4.74 10.86
C PHE A 347 18.92 3.92 10.79
N LEU A 348 18.20 3.98 9.67
CA LEU A 348 17.01 3.15 9.45
C LEU A 348 17.36 1.66 9.38
N GLY A 349 18.48 1.29 8.75
CA GLY A 349 18.99 -0.08 8.77
C GLY A 349 19.34 -0.56 10.18
N MET A 350 19.98 0.28 10.99
CA MET A 350 20.26 -0.02 12.40
C MET A 350 18.97 -0.14 13.22
N ALA A 351 17.98 0.73 12.97
CA ALA A 351 16.67 0.63 13.61
C ALA A 351 15.98 -0.69 13.26
N ALA A 352 16.02 -1.12 12.00
CA ALA A 352 15.46 -2.40 11.58
C ALA A 352 16.12 -3.59 12.31
N VAL A 353 17.46 -3.60 12.39
CA VAL A 353 18.20 -4.64 13.14
C VAL A 353 17.84 -4.60 14.63
N ALA A 354 17.79 -3.41 15.24
CA ALA A 354 17.41 -3.25 16.65
C ALA A 354 15.99 -3.76 16.93
N SER A 355 15.04 -3.49 16.03
CA SER A 355 13.67 -4.01 16.12
C SER A 355 13.65 -5.54 16.09
N LEU A 356 14.35 -6.18 15.14
CA LEU A 356 14.43 -7.64 15.07
C LEU A 356 15.09 -8.25 16.31
N VAL A 357 16.14 -7.62 16.84
CA VAL A 357 16.80 -8.05 18.09
C VAL A 357 15.84 -7.94 19.28
N ALA A 358 15.07 -6.85 19.39
CA ALA A 358 14.05 -6.69 20.43
C ALA A 358 12.96 -7.76 20.32
N GLY A 359 12.49 -8.06 19.10
CA GLY A 359 11.54 -9.13 18.83
C GLY A 359 12.06 -10.51 19.24
N ALA A 360 13.31 -10.83 18.89
CA ALA A 360 13.95 -12.09 19.27
C ALA A 360 14.13 -12.21 20.79
N ALA A 361 14.44 -11.10 21.47
CA ALA A 361 14.58 -11.06 22.93
C ALA A 361 13.25 -11.31 23.66
N ARG A 362 12.10 -11.01 23.04
CA ARG A 362 10.75 -11.19 23.62
C ARG A 362 10.66 -10.64 25.06
N PRO A 363 10.98 -9.35 25.28
CA PRO A 363 10.80 -8.74 26.59
C PRO A 363 9.30 -8.69 26.97
N VAL A 364 8.98 -8.13 28.13
CA VAL A 364 7.59 -7.79 28.48
C VAL A 364 7.00 -6.82 27.43
N PRO A 365 5.70 -6.88 27.10
CA PRO A 365 5.13 -6.15 25.95
C PRO A 365 5.31 -4.64 25.96
N TRP A 366 5.12 -3.97 27.10
CA TRP A 366 5.37 -2.52 27.20
C TRP A 366 6.84 -2.18 26.90
N LEU A 367 7.78 -3.04 27.30
CA LEU A 367 9.20 -2.84 27.03
C LEU A 367 9.51 -3.09 25.56
N LEU A 368 8.87 -4.09 24.93
CA LEU A 368 8.97 -4.28 23.49
C LEU A 368 8.50 -3.03 22.75
N ALA A 369 7.32 -2.50 23.09
CA ALA A 369 6.77 -1.29 22.49
C ALA A 369 7.73 -0.10 22.62
N LEU A 370 8.26 0.10 23.84
CA LEU A 370 9.23 1.15 24.13
C LEU A 370 10.52 1.00 23.30
N LEU A 371 11.06 -0.21 23.18
CA LEU A 371 12.27 -0.48 22.41
C LEU A 371 12.06 -0.24 20.90
N LEU A 372 10.90 -0.62 20.36
CA LEU A 372 10.56 -0.38 18.96
C LEU A 372 10.41 1.11 18.67
N TYR A 373 9.71 1.84 19.54
CA TYR A 373 9.63 3.30 19.46
C TYR A 373 11.02 3.95 19.55
N ALA A 374 11.84 3.53 20.52
CA ALA A 374 13.19 4.05 20.72
C ALA A 374 14.07 3.86 19.47
N ALA A 375 14.01 2.66 18.85
CA ALA A 375 14.74 2.34 17.63
C ALA A 375 14.40 3.29 16.47
N LEU A 376 13.12 3.62 16.28
CA LEU A 376 12.69 4.57 15.25
C LEU A 376 13.03 6.02 15.60
N SER A 377 12.84 6.41 16.86
CA SER A 377 13.08 7.80 17.32
C SER A 377 14.56 8.21 17.26
N ALA A 378 15.49 7.25 17.35
CA ALA A 378 16.92 7.48 17.18
C ALA A 378 17.26 8.06 15.79
N VAL A 379 16.43 7.78 14.77
CA VAL A 379 16.58 8.36 13.43
C VAL A 379 16.28 9.86 13.44
N TRP A 380 15.36 10.33 14.30
CA TRP A 380 14.97 11.74 14.35
C TRP A 380 15.95 12.62 15.10
N THR A 381 16.58 12.13 16.17
CA THR A 381 17.50 12.94 16.97
C THR A 381 18.68 13.43 16.13
N GLU A 382 19.16 12.61 15.19
CA GLU A 382 20.16 13.02 14.21
C GLU A 382 19.60 14.03 13.19
N SER A 383 18.36 13.83 12.78
CA SER A 383 17.65 14.68 11.80
C SER A 383 17.39 16.10 12.34
N PHE A 384 17.06 16.22 13.63
CA PHE A 384 16.83 17.48 14.34
C PHE A 384 18.13 18.21 14.68
N ARG A 385 19.16 17.51 15.17
CA ARG A 385 20.47 18.11 15.49
C ARG A 385 21.06 18.85 14.28
N ARG A 386 20.93 18.29 13.08
CA ARG A 386 21.44 18.93 11.85
C ARG A 386 20.64 20.15 11.40
N ARG A 387 19.31 20.14 11.53
CA ARG A 387 18.47 21.31 11.20
C ARG A 387 18.80 22.51 12.09
N TRP A 388 19.15 22.26 13.36
CA TRP A 388 19.49 23.31 14.33
C TRP A 388 20.89 23.93 14.13
N HIS A 389 21.81 23.23 13.46
CA HIS A 389 23.14 23.78 13.14
C HIS A 389 23.17 24.59 11.83
N HIS A 390 22.08 24.60 11.06
CA HIS A 390 21.96 25.31 9.79
C HIS A 390 20.88 26.40 9.79
N ALA A 391 20.20 26.61 10.92
CA ALA A 391 19.34 27.76 11.21
C ALA A 391 20.09 28.71 12.14
#